data_AF-A0A5R8N980-F1
#
_entry.id   AF-A0A5R8N980-F1
#
_cell.length_a   1.000
_cell.length_b   1.000
_cell.length_c   1.000
_cell.angle_alpha   90.00
_cell.angle_beta   90.00
_cell.angle_gamma   90.00
#
_symmetry.space_group_name_H-M   'P 1'
#
loop_
_entity.id
_entity.type
_entity.pdbx_description
1 polymer ?
#
loop_
_entity_poly.entity_id
_entity_poly.type
_entity_poly.pdbx_seq_one_letter_code
_entity_poly.pdbx_strand_id
1 'polypeptide(L)' 'MNWADPRLSGRERQVLVAWLLGDSKGAASRELYVSSSTVMTHIARIRDKYAAVGRPAPTKAALLARALQDGLVTLDQF' A
#
# COMPACT_ATOMS: atom_id res chain seq x y z
N MET A 1 -9.63 8.96 -14.49
CA MET A 1 -10.49 7.76 -14.48
C MET A 1 -11.17 7.70 -13.11
N ASN A 2 -12.45 7.35 -13.03
CA ASN A 2 -13.18 7.31 -11.76
C ASN A 2 -13.17 5.86 -11.23
N TRP A 3 -12.12 5.48 -10.49
CA TRP A 3 -12.03 4.15 -9.87
C TRP A 3 -12.81 4.10 -8.55
N ALA A 4 -13.33 2.92 -8.21
CA ALA A 4 -13.95 2.71 -6.90
C ALA A 4 -12.92 2.89 -5.75
N ASP A 5 -13.32 3.63 -4.72
CA ASP A 5 -12.49 4.01 -3.57
C ASP A 5 -12.42 2.87 -2.52
N PRO A 6 -11.24 2.28 -2.27
CA PRO A 6 -11.05 1.23 -1.25
C PRO A 6 -11.19 1.72 0.21
N ARG A 7 -11.38 3.03 0.44
CA ARG A 7 -11.49 3.66 1.78
C ARG A 7 -10.33 3.26 2.70
N LEU A 8 -9.11 3.40 2.19
CA LEU A 8 -7.90 3.26 3.01
C LEU A 8 -7.89 4.36 4.08
N SER A 9 -7.52 3.99 5.30
CA SER A 9 -7.23 4.93 6.38
C SER A 9 -5.91 5.67 6.11
N GLY A 10 -5.69 6.78 6.82
CA GLY A 10 -4.41 7.50 6.74
C GLY A 10 -3.22 6.60 7.07
N ARG A 11 -3.33 5.73 8.08
CA ARG A 11 -2.26 4.80 8.47
C ARG A 11 -2.01 3.73 7.40
N GLU A 12 -3.05 3.20 6.78
CA GLU A 12 -2.90 2.24 5.67
C GLU A 12 -2.21 2.88 4.46
N ARG A 13 -2.55 4.13 4.12
CA ARG A 13 -1.83 4.86 3.06
C ARG A 13 -0.36 5.03 3.39
N GLN A 14 -0.02 5.47 4.61
CA GLN A 14 1.37 5.61 5.05
C GLN A 14 2.14 4.29 4.96
N VAL A 15 1.55 3.19 5.46
CA VAL A 15 2.17 1.87 5.40
C VAL A 15 2.36 1.39 3.97
N LEU A 16 1.38 1.61 3.10
CA LEU A 16 1.47 1.26 1.69
C LEU A 16 2.63 2.01 1.01
N VAL A 17 2.69 3.32 1.16
CA VAL A 17 3.70 4.17 0.53
C VAL A 17 5.10 3.82 1.02
N ALA A 18 5.32 3.76 2.34
CA ALA A 18 6.62 3.40 2.91
C ALA A 18 7.09 2.00 2.48
N TRP A 19 6.16 1.03 2.39
CA TRP A 19 6.51 -0.32 1.94
C TRP A 19 6.79 -0.40 0.44
N LEU A 20 6.12 0.41 -0.38
CA LEU A 20 6.37 0.47 -1.82
C LEU A 20 7.73 1.11 -2.12
N LEU A 21 8.01 2.28 -1.54
CA LEU A 21 9.25 3.04 -1.74
C LEU A 21 10.46 2.41 -1.03
N GLY A 22 10.23 1.62 0.02
CA GLY A 22 11.31 0.91 0.72
C GLY A 22 11.79 -0.34 0.01
N ASP A 23 13.12 -0.55 0.04
CA ASP A 23 13.79 -1.75 -0.50
C ASP A 23 13.39 -3.05 0.22
N SER A 24 12.85 -2.95 1.44
CA SER A 24 12.45 -4.11 2.22
C SER A 24 11.33 -3.79 3.21
N LYS A 25 10.67 -4.85 3.71
CA LYS A 25 9.73 -4.75 4.85
C LYS A 25 10.37 -4.12 6.11
N GLY A 26 11.67 -4.34 6.30
CA GLY A 26 12.43 -3.78 7.41
C GLY A 26 12.67 -2.26 7.27
N ALA A 27 12.83 -1.76 6.04
CA ALA A 27 12.93 -0.33 5.78
C ALA A 27 11.63 0.39 6.21
N ALA A 28 10.49 -0.08 5.72
CA ALA A 28 9.18 0.47 6.10
C ALA A 28 8.88 0.35 7.61
N SER A 29 9.32 -0.74 8.25
CA SER A 29 9.18 -0.94 9.69
C SER A 29 9.92 0.14 10.49
N ARG A 30 11.17 0.44 10.09
CA ARG A 30 12.01 1.47 10.71
C ARG A 30 11.46 2.87 10.50
N GLU A 31 11.05 3.19 9.28
CA GLU A 31 10.47 4.49 8.94
C GLU A 31 9.20 4.78 9.74
N LEU A 32 8.35 3.76 9.92
CA LEU A 32 7.04 3.92 10.55
C LEU A 32 7.02 3.55 12.04
N TYR A 33 8.18 3.24 12.63
CA TYR A 33 8.37 2.81 14.02
C TYR A 33 7.40 1.68 14.44
N VAL A 34 7.26 0.66 13.59
CA VAL A 34 6.42 -0.52 13.83
C VAL A 34 7.16 -1.82 13.54
N SER A 35 6.62 -2.93 14.00
CA SER A 35 7.15 -4.25 13.65
C SER A 35 6.88 -4.62 12.19
N SER A 36 7.72 -5.48 11.62
CA SER A 36 7.47 -6.03 10.28
C SER A 36 6.17 -6.82 10.18
N SER A 37 5.77 -7.51 11.25
CA SER A 37 4.48 -8.18 11.34
C SER A 37 3.32 -7.18 11.26
N THR A 38 3.41 -6.04 11.95
CA THR A 38 2.42 -4.96 11.85
C THR A 38 2.31 -4.42 10.42
N VAL A 39 3.43 -4.20 9.73
CA VAL A 39 3.42 -3.81 8.31
C VAL A 39 2.66 -4.84 7.48
N MET A 40 2.94 -6.14 7.64
CA MET A 40 2.25 -7.20 6.89
C MET A 40 0.76 -7.31 7.22
N THR A 41 0.35 -7.10 8.47
CA THR A 41 -1.07 -7.01 8.85
C THR A 41 -1.78 -5.87 8.12
N HIS A 42 -1.15 -4.71 8.02
CA HIS A 42 -1.71 -3.60 7.23
C HIS A 42 -1.78 -3.94 5.74
N ILE A 43 -0.73 -4.54 5.16
CA ILE A 43 -0.74 -4.94 3.74
C ILE A 43 -1.86 -5.95 3.44
N ALA A 44 -2.12 -6.91 4.32
CA ALA A 44 -3.25 -7.83 4.17
C ALA A 44 -4.59 -7.07 4.13
N ARG A 45 -4.83 -6.18 5.11
CA ARG A 45 -6.06 -5.37 5.15
C ARG A 45 -6.24 -4.45 3.94
N ILE A 46 -5.13 -3.88 3.44
CA ILE A 46 -5.14 -3.06 2.23
C ILE A 46 -5.58 -3.89 1.02
N ARG A 47 -5.06 -5.12 0.88
CA ARG A 47 -5.48 -6.02 -0.19
C ARG A 47 -6.96 -6.37 -0.11
N ASP A 48 -7.45 -6.65 1.10
CA ASP A 48 -8.87 -6.95 1.32
C ASP A 48 -9.76 -5.77 0.91
N LYS A 49 -9.37 -4.54 1.27
CA LYS A 49 -10.09 -3.31 0.88
C LYS A 49 -10.11 -3.08 -0.62
N TYR A 50 -8.98 -3.28 -1.29
CA TYR A 50 -8.91 -3.21 -2.75
C TYR A 50 -9.75 -4.30 -3.44
N ALA A 51 -9.73 -5.53 -2.91
CA ALA A 51 -10.56 -6.61 -3.42
C ALA A 51 -12.06 -6.34 -3.24
N ALA A 52 -12.46 -5.77 -2.10
CA ALA A 52 -13.85 -5.42 -1.79
C ALA A 52 -14.47 -4.40 -2.77
N VAL A 53 -13.64 -3.59 -3.43
CA VAL A 53 -14.07 -2.62 -4.45
C VAL A 53 -13.77 -3.09 -5.88
N GLY A 54 -13.50 -4.38 -6.08
CA GLY A 54 -13.28 -4.97 -7.40
C GLY A 54 -11.92 -4.67 -8.03
N ARG A 55 -10.93 -4.25 -7.22
CA ARG A 55 -9.59 -3.84 -7.68
C ARG A 55 -8.48 -4.66 -7.03
N PRO A 56 -8.49 -6.00 -7.07
CA PRO A 56 -7.55 -6.83 -6.31
C PRO A 56 -6.08 -6.51 -6.60
N ALA A 57 -5.24 -6.69 -5.57
CA ALA A 57 -3.81 -6.38 -5.61
C ALA A 57 -2.95 -7.43 -4.86
N PRO A 58 -2.85 -8.67 -5.36
CA PRO A 58 -2.24 -9.79 -4.61
C PRO A 58 -0.72 -9.67 -4.44
N THR A 59 -0.02 -8.87 -5.25
CA THR A 59 1.45 -8.74 -5.25
C THR A 59 1.89 -7.32 -4.90
N LYS A 60 3.18 -7.12 -4.56
CA LYS A 60 3.75 -5.77 -4.36
C LYS A 60 3.59 -4.92 -5.63
N ALA A 61 3.85 -5.50 -6.80
CA ALA A 61 3.68 -4.83 -8.09
C ALA A 61 2.20 -4.46 -8.36
N ALA A 62 1.24 -5.33 -8.04
CA ALA A 62 -0.17 -4.98 -8.18
C ALA A 62 -0.59 -3.86 -7.22
N LEU A 63 -0.04 -3.82 -6.00
CA LEU A 63 -0.26 -2.72 -5.06
C LEU A 63 0.38 -1.41 -5.55
N LEU A 64 1.55 -1.46 -6.18
CA LEU A 64 2.14 -0.30 -6.85
C LEU A 64 1.21 0.25 -7.95
N ALA A 65 0.69 -0.62 -8.81
CA ALA A 65 -0.25 -0.21 -9.84
C ALA A 65 -1.51 0.47 -9.27
N ARG A 66 -2.02 -0.01 -8.13
CA ARG A 66 -3.15 0.66 -7.44
C ARG A 66 -2.76 1.99 -6.83
N ALA A 67 -1.61 2.06 -6.19
CA ALA A 67 -1.10 3.30 -5.60
C ALA A 67 -0.89 4.40 -6.67
N LEU A 68 -0.42 4.03 -7.87
CA LEU A 68 -0.30 4.94 -9.02
C LEU A 68 -1.69 5.39 -9.54
N GLN A 69 -2.63 4.45 -9.70
CA GLN A 69 -4.01 4.77 -10.12
C GLN A 69 -4.72 5.71 -9.14
N ASP A 70 -4.44 5.57 -7.86
CA ASP A 70 -5.07 6.34 -6.77
C ASP A 70 -4.28 7.60 -6.40
N GLY A 71 -3.16 7.89 -7.10
CA GLY A 71 -2.33 9.06 -6.85
C GLY A 71 -1.62 9.07 -5.49
N LEU A 72 -1.41 7.90 -4.88
CA LEU A 72 -0.69 7.74 -3.61
C LEU A 72 0.82 7.79 -3.78
N VAL A 73 1.30 7.44 -4.97
CA VAL A 73 2.71 7.55 -5.40
C VAL A 73 2.76 7.99 -6.86
N THR A 74 3.91 8.46 -7.29
CA THR A 74 4.21 8.83 -8.68
C THR A 74 5.46 8.09 -9.18
N LEU A 75 5.64 8.03 -10.50
CA LEU A 75 6.74 7.26 -11.10
C LEU A 75 8.13 7.86 -10.82
N ASP A 76 8.21 9.18 -10.60
CA ASP A 76 9.45 9.89 -10.26
C ASP A 76 9.97 9.57 -8.85
N GLN A 77 9.19 8.88 -8.03
CA GLN A 77 9.59 8.43 -6.69
C GLN A 77 10.32 7.07 -6.70
N PHE A 78 10.46 6.42 -7.87
CA PHE A 78 11.12 5.12 -8.07
C PHE A 78 12.29 5.24 -9.05
#